data_AF-A0AAU8KB59-F1
#
_entry.id   AF-A0AAU8KB59-F1
#
_cell.length_a   1.000
_cell.length_b   1.000
_cell.length_c   1.000
_cell.angle_alpha   90.00
_cell.angle_beta   90.00
_cell.angle_gamma   90.00
#
_symmetry.space_group_name_H-M   'P 1'
#
loop_
_entity.id
_entity.type
_entity.pdbx_description
1 polymer ?
#
loop_
_entity_poly.entity_id
_entity_poly.type
_entity_poly.pdbx_seq_one_letter_code
_entity_poly.pdbx_strand_id
1 'polypeptide(L)'
;MDGWIRFWTAVWVGWIALSGRAIDLVLCTTPVKPPALPEKPKGEAQQPAEDAEKPVEEAGEEATNTPPEKTEKRKTTPTKGSPALRIFCLVLAIGFIYGLPWTTRIAVAAAVAWTVTAIALGFIATRKPKEKQSAKGESDDQEQPEQETQTPEQHPSELLPLPYVAILLNEAYTKGSGVHLAYLAKRLSRTSLMGLPATPWKTHHVRALLARHGVRVRDGVRVPPKGGREGVHQEDFPPLPPPPLGDPVVGGVVAGQPNNNNVGNTPSRPFRITDDPDNPARHLVHHERA
;
A
#
# COMPACT_ATOMS: atom_id res chain seq x y z
N MET A 1 -22.81 -33.09 33.53
CA MET A 1 -22.43 -33.26 32.10
C MET A 1 -23.11 -32.25 31.19
N ASP A 2 -24.36 -31.85 31.44
CA ASP A 2 -25.12 -30.94 30.56
C ASP A 2 -24.53 -29.54 30.35
N GLY A 3 -23.86 -28.97 31.35
CA GLY A 3 -23.19 -27.67 31.21
C GLY A 3 -22.04 -27.69 30.20
N TRP A 4 -21.32 -28.81 30.10
CA TRP A 4 -20.22 -28.98 29.16
C TRP A 4 -20.73 -29.07 27.71
N ILE A 5 -21.82 -29.80 27.50
CA ILE A 5 -22.46 -29.95 26.19
C ILE A 5 -22.99 -28.58 25.71
N ARG A 6 -23.63 -27.82 26.60
CA ARG A 6 -24.15 -26.46 26.32
C ARG A 6 -23.05 -25.46 25.97
N PHE A 7 -21.92 -25.52 26.67
CA PHE A 7 -20.77 -24.66 26.37
C PHE A 7 -20.22 -24.93 24.97
N TRP A 8 -19.97 -26.21 24.62
CA TRP A 8 -19.44 -26.56 23.31
C TRP A 8 -20.43 -26.31 22.16
N THR A 9 -21.73 -26.46 22.38
CA THR A 9 -22.73 -26.07 21.38
C THR A 9 -22.76 -24.56 21.16
N ALA A 10 -22.66 -23.74 22.21
CA ALA A 10 -22.59 -22.29 22.05
C ALA A 10 -21.32 -21.85 21.29
N VAL A 11 -20.17 -22.45 21.60
CA VAL A 11 -18.90 -22.19 20.89
C VAL A 11 -19.01 -22.61 19.42
N TRP A 12 -19.60 -23.77 19.13
CA TRP A 12 -19.76 -24.26 17.76
C TRP A 12 -20.72 -23.38 16.94
N VAL A 13 -21.86 -22.97 17.50
CA VAL A 13 -22.82 -22.06 16.85
C VAL A 13 -22.17 -20.69 16.60
N GLY A 14 -21.43 -20.17 17.58
CA GLY A 14 -20.68 -18.92 17.41
C GLY A 14 -19.62 -18.99 16.30
N TRP A 15 -18.91 -20.12 16.19
CA TRP A 15 -17.93 -20.37 15.13
C TRP A 15 -18.56 -20.46 13.74
N ILE A 16 -19.73 -21.10 13.60
CA ILE A 16 -20.48 -21.14 12.33
C ILE A 16 -20.92 -19.73 11.91
N ALA A 17 -21.42 -18.93 12.85
CA ALA A 17 -21.82 -17.54 12.56
C ALA A 17 -20.63 -16.66 12.15
N LEU A 18 -19.46 -16.85 12.80
CA LEU A 18 -18.24 -16.11 12.49
C LEU A 18 -17.65 -16.51 11.13
N SER A 19 -17.62 -17.82 10.82
CA SER A 19 -17.11 -18.32 9.55
C SER A 19 -17.99 -17.92 8.37
N GLY A 20 -19.32 -17.89 8.54
CA GLY A 20 -20.24 -17.36 7.52
C GLY A 20 -19.94 -15.92 7.13
N ARG A 21 -19.73 -15.03 8.12
CA ARG A 21 -19.34 -13.63 7.87
C ARG A 21 -17.97 -13.47 7.23
N ALA A 22 -17.00 -14.32 7.60
CA ALA A 22 -15.67 -14.30 7.00
C ALA A 22 -15.71 -14.71 5.52
N ILE A 23 -16.53 -15.70 5.17
CA ILE A 23 -16.72 -16.14 3.78
C ILE A 23 -17.41 -15.05 2.95
N ASP A 24 -18.44 -14.38 3.48
CA ASP A 24 -19.07 -13.24 2.80
C ASP A 24 -18.09 -12.07 2.56
N LEU A 25 -17.22 -11.77 3.54
CA LEU A 25 -16.18 -10.75 3.38
C LEU A 25 -15.13 -11.11 2.32
N VAL A 26 -14.74 -12.38 2.24
CA VAL A 26 -13.76 -12.86 1.25
C VAL A 26 -14.37 -12.95 -0.15
N LEU A 27 -15.65 -13.31 -0.27
CA LEU A 27 -16.34 -13.37 -1.56
C LEU A 27 -16.71 -11.98 -2.10
N CYS A 28 -17.09 -11.04 -1.22
CA CYS A 28 -17.45 -9.67 -1.64
C CYS A 28 -16.25 -8.76 -1.95
N THR A 29 -15.01 -9.20 -1.72
CA THR A 29 -13.79 -8.41 -1.99
C THR A 29 -13.12 -8.76 -3.33
N THR A 30 -13.70 -9.66 -4.12
CA THR A 30 -13.24 -9.86 -5.50
C THR A 30 -13.86 -8.78 -6.40
N PRO A 31 -13.05 -7.89 -7.02
CA PRO A 31 -13.60 -6.87 -7.90
C PRO A 31 -14.20 -7.54 -9.14
N VAL A 32 -15.53 -7.53 -9.22
CA VAL A 32 -16.26 -7.89 -10.43
C VAL A 32 -15.87 -6.89 -11.51
N LYS A 33 -15.10 -7.35 -12.50
CA LYS A 33 -14.81 -6.60 -13.72
C LYS A 33 -16.16 -6.27 -14.38
N PRO A 34 -16.55 -4.99 -14.51
CA PRO A 34 -17.84 -4.65 -15.08
C PRO A 34 -17.90 -5.15 -16.53
N PRO A 35 -19.01 -5.78 -16.95
CA PRO A 35 -19.18 -6.21 -18.33
C PRO A 35 -19.10 -4.98 -19.24
N ALA A 36 -18.28 -5.10 -20.29
CA ALA A 36 -18.12 -4.05 -21.29
C ALA A 36 -19.50 -3.68 -21.87
N LEU A 37 -19.86 -2.41 -21.72
CA LEU A 37 -21.02 -1.83 -22.38
C LEU A 37 -20.84 -1.97 -23.90
N PRO A 38 -21.87 -2.42 -24.64
CA PRO A 38 -21.80 -2.50 -26.10
C PRO A 38 -21.66 -1.09 -26.69
N GLU A 39 -20.62 -0.89 -27.49
CA GLU A 39 -20.43 0.33 -28.28
C GLU A 39 -21.64 0.54 -29.20
N LYS A 40 -22.33 1.66 -28.99
CA LYS A 40 -23.44 2.10 -29.83
C LYS A 40 -22.84 2.74 -31.10
N PRO A 41 -23.21 2.31 -32.31
CA PRO A 41 -22.70 2.90 -33.54
C PRO A 41 -23.20 4.33 -33.67
N LYS A 42 -22.27 5.23 -33.99
CA LYS A 42 -22.50 6.65 -34.25
C LYS A 42 -22.93 6.78 -35.72
N GLY A 43 -24.20 7.08 -35.96
CA GLY A 43 -24.76 7.30 -37.29
C GLY A 43 -25.81 8.40 -37.29
N GLU A 44 -25.47 9.47 -38.01
CA GLU A 44 -26.32 10.35 -38.84
C GLU A 44 -27.66 10.93 -38.34
N ALA A 45 -27.64 12.26 -38.23
CA ALA A 45 -28.51 13.26 -38.87
C ALA A 45 -30.02 13.37 -38.57
N GLN A 46 -30.50 14.63 -38.72
CA GLN A 46 -31.88 15.15 -38.78
C GLN A 46 -32.62 15.29 -37.43
N GLN A 47 -33.36 16.34 -37.11
CA GLN A 47 -33.66 17.70 -37.61
C GLN A 47 -34.48 18.38 -36.47
N PRO A 48 -34.63 19.72 -36.38
CA PRO A 48 -35.47 20.36 -35.37
C PRO A 48 -36.87 20.68 -35.90
N ALA A 49 -37.91 20.44 -35.09
CA ALA A 49 -39.27 20.99 -35.21
C ALA A 49 -39.92 20.85 -33.81
N GLU A 50 -40.13 21.95 -33.09
CA GLU A 50 -41.37 22.75 -33.03
C GLU A 50 -42.53 22.08 -32.27
N ASP A 51 -42.83 22.69 -31.12
CA ASP A 51 -44.14 23.04 -30.58
C ASP A 51 -45.30 22.04 -30.60
N ALA A 52 -45.77 21.69 -29.40
CA ALA A 52 -47.19 21.74 -29.05
C ALA A 52 -47.40 21.66 -27.52
N GLU A 53 -47.75 22.80 -26.94
CA GLU A 53 -48.56 22.85 -25.72
C GLU A 53 -49.95 22.24 -25.99
N LYS A 54 -50.45 21.36 -25.11
CA LYS A 54 -51.62 21.67 -24.29
C LYS A 54 -51.95 20.59 -23.22
N PRO A 55 -52.61 21.00 -22.13
CA PRO A 55 -52.95 20.19 -20.94
C PRO A 55 -54.45 19.76 -20.95
N VAL A 56 -54.93 19.31 -19.77
CA VAL A 56 -56.32 19.00 -19.33
C VAL A 56 -56.56 17.48 -19.19
N GLU A 57 -56.57 16.95 -17.95
CA GLU A 57 -57.75 16.55 -17.11
C GLU A 57 -58.61 15.45 -17.81
N GLU A 58 -59.20 14.44 -17.18
CA GLU A 58 -59.70 14.24 -15.82
C GLU A 58 -60.08 12.74 -15.69
N ALA A 59 -60.19 12.26 -14.45
CA ALA A 59 -61.12 11.26 -13.90
C ALA A 59 -61.58 9.99 -14.67
N GLY A 60 -61.61 8.87 -13.92
CA GLY A 60 -62.39 7.66 -14.22
C GLY A 60 -61.61 6.38 -13.86
N GLU A 61 -61.68 5.92 -12.62
CA GLU A 61 -62.56 4.81 -12.19
C GLU A 61 -62.11 3.41 -12.65
N GLU A 62 -61.89 2.56 -11.65
CA GLU A 62 -62.10 1.11 -11.62
C GLU A 62 -61.70 0.27 -12.84
N ALA A 63 -60.57 -0.45 -12.71
CA ALA A 63 -60.55 -1.88 -13.02
C ALA A 63 -59.38 -2.56 -12.31
N THR A 64 -59.72 -3.29 -11.25
CA THR A 64 -59.00 -4.45 -10.73
C THR A 64 -58.46 -5.32 -11.87
N ASN A 65 -57.15 -5.31 -12.06
CA ASN A 65 -56.43 -6.35 -12.78
C ASN A 65 -55.14 -6.67 -12.02
N THR A 66 -55.27 -7.57 -11.06
CA THR A 66 -54.18 -8.28 -10.41
C THR A 66 -53.34 -8.97 -11.50
N PRO A 67 -52.04 -8.66 -11.67
CA PRO A 67 -51.18 -9.44 -12.54
C PRO A 67 -50.97 -10.81 -11.91
N PRO A 68 -51.02 -11.92 -12.65
CA PRO A 68 -50.76 -13.23 -12.09
C PRO A 68 -49.33 -13.25 -11.57
N GLU A 69 -49.21 -13.56 -10.28
CA GLU A 69 -48.00 -13.91 -9.57
C GLU A 69 -47.29 -15.03 -10.35
N LYS A 70 -46.38 -14.64 -11.25
CA LYS A 70 -45.43 -15.56 -11.84
C LYS A 70 -44.54 -16.02 -10.70
N THR A 71 -44.86 -17.19 -10.15
CA THR A 71 -43.93 -18.00 -9.39
C THR A 71 -42.69 -18.24 -10.26
N GLU A 72 -41.71 -17.35 -10.14
CA GLU A 72 -40.35 -17.58 -10.61
C GLU A 72 -39.85 -18.82 -9.89
N LYS A 73 -39.99 -19.97 -10.56
CA LYS A 73 -39.22 -21.16 -10.25
C LYS A 73 -37.75 -20.76 -10.36
N ARG A 74 -37.17 -20.39 -9.21
CA ARG A 74 -35.75 -20.15 -9.00
C ARG A 74 -35.02 -21.40 -9.46
N LYS A 75 -34.62 -21.41 -10.74
CA LYS A 75 -33.73 -22.41 -11.31
C LYS A 75 -32.40 -22.24 -10.60
N THR A 76 -32.20 -22.97 -9.51
CA THR A 76 -30.88 -23.16 -8.92
C THR A 76 -30.07 -23.92 -9.96
N THR A 77 -29.31 -23.18 -10.75
CA THR A 77 -28.31 -23.76 -11.65
C THR A 77 -27.42 -24.67 -10.80
N PRO A 78 -27.27 -25.95 -11.15
CA PRO A 78 -26.42 -26.86 -10.41
C PRO A 78 -25.01 -26.30 -10.42
N THR A 79 -24.57 -25.79 -9.27
CA THR A 79 -23.23 -25.26 -9.08
C THR A 79 -22.27 -26.42 -9.38
N LYS A 80 -21.60 -26.36 -10.53
CA LYS A 80 -20.49 -27.25 -10.87
C LYS A 80 -19.37 -27.00 -9.86
N GLY A 81 -19.49 -27.62 -8.69
CA GLY A 81 -18.48 -27.56 -7.65
C GLY A 81 -17.17 -28.06 -8.21
N SER A 82 -16.13 -27.24 -8.10
CA SER A 82 -14.79 -27.54 -8.61
C SER A 82 -14.35 -28.94 -8.15
N PRO A 83 -13.88 -29.83 -9.06
CA PRO A 83 -13.43 -31.16 -8.69
C PRO A 83 -12.30 -31.13 -7.65
N ALA A 84 -11.50 -30.05 -7.63
CA ALA A 84 -10.47 -29.82 -6.62
C ALA A 84 -11.05 -29.70 -5.20
N LEU A 85 -12.20 -29.05 -5.04
CA LEU A 85 -12.87 -28.92 -3.74
C LEU A 85 -13.35 -30.29 -3.23
N ARG A 86 -13.88 -31.13 -4.13
CA ARG A 86 -14.36 -32.47 -3.77
C ARG A 86 -13.22 -33.39 -3.34
N ILE A 87 -12.08 -33.33 -4.06
CA ILE A 87 -10.88 -34.08 -3.70
C ILE A 87 -10.34 -33.60 -2.35
N PHE A 88 -10.30 -32.28 -2.12
CA PHE A 88 -9.87 -31.72 -0.84
C PHE A 88 -10.77 -32.16 0.33
N CYS A 89 -12.10 -32.14 0.15
CA CYS A 89 -13.03 -32.64 1.16
C CYS A 89 -12.87 -34.15 1.44
N LEU A 90 -12.59 -34.96 0.41
CA LEU A 90 -12.31 -36.39 0.58
C LEU A 90 -11.01 -36.63 1.35
N VAL A 91 -9.94 -35.89 1.04
CA VAL A 91 -8.66 -36.00 1.78
C VAL A 91 -8.84 -35.60 3.25
N LEU A 92 -9.60 -34.54 3.53
CA LEU A 92 -9.93 -34.15 4.90
C LEU A 92 -10.74 -35.23 5.63
N ALA A 93 -11.75 -35.82 4.98
CA ALA A 93 -12.57 -36.87 5.58
C ALA A 93 -11.75 -38.13 5.86
N ILE A 94 -10.87 -38.55 4.94
CA ILE A 94 -9.97 -39.69 5.12
C ILE A 94 -8.96 -39.40 6.24
N GLY A 95 -8.36 -38.20 6.27
CA GLY A 95 -7.47 -37.78 7.35
C GLY A 95 -8.16 -37.77 8.72
N PHE A 96 -9.45 -37.42 8.77
CA PHE A 96 -10.25 -37.44 10.00
C PHE A 96 -10.57 -38.87 10.45
N ILE A 97 -10.94 -39.76 9.52
CA ILE A 97 -11.26 -41.17 9.80
C ILE A 97 -10.02 -41.93 10.29
N TYR A 98 -8.86 -41.72 9.65
CA TYR A 98 -7.61 -42.40 10.01
C TYR A 98 -6.83 -41.71 11.13
N GLY A 99 -7.08 -40.42 11.39
CA GLY A 99 -6.45 -39.65 12.45
C GLY A 99 -7.08 -39.86 13.84
N LEU A 100 -8.27 -40.46 13.94
CA LEU A 100 -9.05 -40.65 15.17
C LEU A 100 -8.30 -41.21 16.41
N PRO A 101 -7.35 -42.16 16.30
CA PRO A 101 -6.59 -42.60 17.48
C PRO A 101 -5.53 -41.59 17.94
N TRP A 102 -5.17 -40.61 17.09
CA TRP A 102 -4.21 -39.56 17.37
C TRP A 102 -4.85 -38.19 17.60
N THR A 103 -6.12 -37.98 17.23
CA THR A 103 -6.81 -36.70 17.46
C THR A 103 -6.91 -36.37 18.94
N THR A 104 -7.08 -37.36 19.81
CA THR A 104 -7.03 -37.15 21.27
C THR A 104 -5.66 -36.67 21.73
N ARG A 105 -4.57 -37.25 21.21
CA ARG A 105 -3.20 -36.81 21.53
C ARG A 105 -2.91 -35.41 20.99
N ILE A 106 -3.36 -35.10 19.78
CA ILE A 106 -3.20 -33.78 19.16
C ILE A 106 -4.03 -32.74 19.92
N ALA A 107 -5.26 -33.06 20.31
CA ALA A 107 -6.12 -32.18 21.10
C ALA A 107 -5.53 -31.92 22.49
N VAL A 108 -5.00 -32.95 23.16
CA VAL A 108 -4.30 -32.79 24.44
C VAL A 108 -3.05 -31.95 24.28
N ALA A 109 -2.22 -32.19 23.25
CA ALA A 109 -1.03 -31.39 22.99
C ALA A 109 -1.38 -29.92 22.67
N ALA A 110 -2.44 -29.67 21.90
CA ALA A 110 -2.92 -28.33 21.60
C ALA A 110 -3.45 -27.63 22.86
N ALA A 111 -4.19 -28.35 23.72
CA ALA A 111 -4.67 -27.81 24.98
C ALA A 111 -3.51 -27.45 25.93
N VAL A 112 -2.49 -28.30 26.03
CA VAL A 112 -1.28 -28.02 26.83
C VAL A 112 -0.48 -26.85 26.25
N ALA A 113 -0.30 -26.78 24.94
CA ALA A 113 0.36 -25.66 24.29
C ALA A 113 -0.38 -24.33 24.53
N TRP A 114 -1.71 -24.36 24.48
CA TRP A 114 -2.54 -23.19 24.75
C TRP A 114 -2.44 -22.75 26.21
N THR A 115 -2.49 -23.67 27.18
CA THR A 115 -2.38 -23.32 28.61
C THR A 115 -1.00 -22.76 28.94
N VAL A 116 0.08 -23.34 28.42
CA VAL A 116 1.44 -22.81 28.60
C VAL A 116 1.57 -21.41 28.02
N THR A 117 1.00 -21.16 26.84
CA THR A 117 1.01 -19.84 26.19
C THR A 117 0.24 -18.81 27.01
N ALA A 118 -0.94 -19.16 27.53
CA ALA A 118 -1.74 -18.27 28.38
C ALA A 118 -1.01 -17.92 29.69
N ILE A 119 -0.34 -18.89 30.32
CA ILE A 119 0.48 -18.65 31.53
C ILE A 119 1.65 -17.73 31.20
N ALA A 120 2.36 -17.97 30.09
CA ALA A 120 3.49 -17.13 29.67
C ALA A 120 3.05 -15.68 29.41
N LEU A 121 1.92 -15.47 28.72
CA LEU A 121 1.36 -14.12 28.53
C LEU A 121 0.96 -13.47 29.86
N GLY A 122 0.37 -14.24 30.79
CA GLY A 122 0.06 -13.76 32.14
C GLY A 122 1.32 -13.30 32.89
N PHE A 123 2.41 -14.07 32.81
CA PHE A 123 3.70 -13.71 33.41
C PHE A 123 4.35 -12.48 32.75
N ILE A 124 4.20 -12.32 31.44
CA ILE A 124 4.69 -11.12 30.74
C ILE A 124 3.88 -9.89 31.15
N ALA A 125 2.57 -10.02 31.33
CA ALA A 125 1.70 -8.92 31.75
C ALA A 125 1.93 -8.50 33.21
N THR A 126 2.33 -9.41 34.10
CA THR A 126 2.61 -9.09 35.51
C THR A 126 4.02 -8.56 35.76
N ARG A 127 4.94 -8.70 34.80
CA ARG A 127 6.22 -7.99 34.85
C ARG A 127 5.96 -6.51 34.64
N LYS A 128 5.90 -5.77 35.75
CA LYS A 128 5.95 -4.31 35.71
C LYS A 128 7.12 -3.90 34.80
N PRO A 129 6.88 -3.04 33.79
CA PRO A 129 7.97 -2.49 32.99
C PRO A 129 9.01 -1.98 33.97
N LYS A 130 10.23 -2.51 33.89
CA LYS A 130 11.35 -2.00 34.68
C LYS A 130 11.51 -0.55 34.25
N GLU A 131 10.92 0.33 35.03
CA GLU A 131 10.95 1.77 34.86
C GLU A 131 12.43 2.11 34.74
N LYS A 132 12.84 2.70 33.61
CA LYS A 132 14.19 3.19 33.43
C LYS A 132 14.38 4.25 34.51
N GLN A 133 14.93 3.84 35.64
CA GLN A 133 15.46 4.74 36.65
C GLN A 133 16.49 5.61 35.94
N SER A 134 16.06 6.84 35.69
CA SER A 134 16.92 7.93 35.28
C SER A 134 17.89 8.13 36.43
N ALA A 135 19.13 7.65 36.26
CA ALA A 135 20.21 7.84 37.21
C ALA A 135 20.50 9.34 37.34
N LYS A 136 19.93 9.95 38.38
CA LYS A 136 20.51 11.12 39.04
C LYS A 136 21.11 10.56 40.32
N GLY A 137 22.44 10.61 40.38
CA GLY A 137 23.23 9.78 41.28
C GLY A 137 23.08 10.10 42.76
N GLU A 138 23.40 9.11 43.57
CA GLU A 138 24.15 9.28 44.80
C GLU A 138 24.82 7.95 45.15
N SER A 139 26.05 8.06 45.65
CA SER A 139 27.04 7.03 45.93
C SER A 139 26.56 5.91 46.86
N ASP A 140 26.88 4.66 46.51
CA ASP A 140 27.29 3.67 47.51
C ASP A 140 28.24 2.64 46.89
N ASP A 141 29.33 2.39 47.61
CA ASP A 141 30.46 1.54 47.23
C ASP A 141 30.03 0.07 47.15
N GLN A 142 29.98 -0.47 45.93
CA GLN A 142 30.14 -1.91 45.71
C GLN A 142 30.98 -2.13 44.46
N GLU A 143 32.19 -2.64 44.69
CA GLU A 143 33.09 -3.19 43.68
C GLU A 143 32.39 -4.32 42.93
N GLN A 144 31.71 -3.97 41.83
CA GLN A 144 31.34 -4.91 40.78
C GLN A 144 32.34 -4.75 39.62
N PRO A 145 32.73 -5.85 38.96
CA PRO A 145 33.82 -5.84 37.99
C PRO A 145 33.46 -4.94 36.81
N GLU A 146 34.44 -4.13 36.41
CA GLU A 146 34.42 -3.20 35.28
C GLU A 146 33.83 -3.85 34.03
N GLN A 147 32.51 -3.73 33.84
CA GLN A 147 31.90 -3.87 32.54
C GLN A 147 32.20 -2.58 31.80
N GLU A 148 33.23 -2.63 30.94
CA GLU A 148 33.52 -1.62 29.93
C GLU A 148 32.20 -1.11 29.35
N THR A 149 31.86 0.12 29.71
CA THR A 149 30.66 0.78 29.23
C THR A 149 30.90 1.05 27.76
N GLN A 150 30.54 0.09 26.90
CA GLN A 150 30.55 0.28 25.46
C GLN A 150 29.67 1.50 25.18
N THR A 151 30.34 2.62 24.89
CA THR A 151 29.70 3.83 24.39
C THR A 151 28.73 3.38 23.29
N PRO A 152 27.41 3.60 23.43
CA PRO A 152 26.46 3.08 22.46
C PRO A 152 26.89 3.61 21.09
N GLU A 153 27.25 2.69 20.18
CA GLU A 153 27.64 3.04 18.82
C GLU A 153 26.55 3.95 18.25
N GLN A 154 26.87 5.23 18.07
CA GLN A 154 25.93 6.22 17.58
C GLN A 154 25.46 5.77 16.20
N HIS A 155 24.20 5.37 16.13
CA HIS A 155 23.63 4.94 14.86
C HIS A 155 23.64 6.14 13.90
N PRO A 156 23.97 5.97 12.61
CA PRO A 156 24.10 7.08 11.66
C PRO A 156 22.84 7.94 11.50
N SER A 157 21.69 7.47 12.00
CA SER A 157 20.48 8.30 12.16
C SER A 157 20.66 9.54 13.02
N GLU A 158 21.66 9.56 13.90
CA GLU A 158 21.96 10.72 14.74
C GLU A 158 22.86 11.76 14.03
N LEU A 159 23.46 11.41 12.88
CA LEU A 159 24.44 12.25 12.21
C LEU A 159 23.91 12.88 10.91
N LEU A 160 22.78 12.40 10.37
CA LEU A 160 22.24 12.88 9.11
C LEU A 160 21.62 14.29 9.22
N PRO A 161 22.12 15.28 8.46
CA PRO A 161 21.60 16.64 8.49
C PRO A 161 20.30 16.76 7.68
N LEU A 162 19.46 17.74 8.06
CA LEU A 162 18.14 17.98 7.45
C LEU A 162 18.16 18.11 5.91
N PRO A 163 19.10 18.87 5.28
CA PRO A 163 19.12 19.03 3.82
C PRO A 163 19.26 17.69 3.08
N TYR A 164 20.02 16.76 3.66
CA TYR A 164 20.21 15.44 3.07
C TYR A 164 18.95 14.58 3.18
N VAL A 165 18.25 14.67 4.32
CA VAL A 165 16.93 14.04 4.50
C VAL A 165 15.93 14.59 3.49
N ALA A 166 15.94 15.90 3.23
CA ALA A 166 15.08 16.52 2.23
C ALA A 166 15.33 15.98 0.81
N ILE A 167 16.61 15.85 0.42
CA ILE A 167 16.98 15.27 -0.88
C ILE A 167 16.51 13.81 -0.96
N LEU A 168 16.79 12.99 0.06
CA LEU A 168 16.36 11.59 0.10
C LEU A 168 14.84 11.41 -0.02
N LEU A 169 14.06 12.23 0.69
CA LEU A 169 12.60 12.20 0.62
C LEU A 169 12.10 12.59 -0.77
N ASN A 170 12.67 13.64 -1.36
CA ASN A 170 12.31 14.09 -2.71
C ASN A 170 12.69 13.07 -3.79
N GLU A 171 13.86 12.43 -3.69
CA GLU A 171 14.25 11.36 -4.62
C GLU A 171 13.42 10.07 -4.44
N ALA A 172 12.88 9.83 -3.24
CA ALA A 172 12.03 8.68 -2.95
C ALA A 172 10.57 8.94 -3.33
N TYR A 173 10.20 10.19 -3.59
CA TYR A 173 8.86 10.59 -3.91
C TYR A 173 8.43 10.10 -5.30
N THR A 174 7.30 9.40 -5.35
CA THR A 174 6.61 9.02 -6.58
C THR A 174 5.38 9.89 -6.75
N LYS A 175 5.20 10.50 -7.93
CA LYS A 175 4.11 11.45 -8.25
C LYS A 175 2.77 11.02 -7.65
N GLY A 176 2.21 11.88 -6.79
CA GLY A 176 0.85 11.75 -6.25
C GLY A 176 0.71 11.00 -4.93
N SER A 177 1.80 10.52 -4.33
CA SER A 177 1.73 9.87 -3.02
C SER A 177 2.98 10.12 -2.18
N GLY A 178 2.81 10.19 -0.85
CA GLY A 178 3.92 10.30 0.10
C GLY A 178 4.90 9.13 0.06
N VAL A 179 5.85 9.09 1.00
CA VAL A 179 6.91 8.07 1.05
C VAL A 179 6.69 7.14 2.25
N HIS A 180 6.63 5.83 2.00
CA HIS A 180 6.54 4.82 3.07
C HIS A 180 7.85 4.70 3.86
N LEU A 181 7.77 4.64 5.20
CA LEU A 181 8.95 4.49 6.06
C LEU A 181 9.73 3.20 5.77
N ALA A 182 9.02 2.11 5.48
CA ALA A 182 9.66 0.82 5.15
C ALA A 182 10.46 0.88 3.84
N TYR A 183 9.98 1.68 2.87
CA TYR A 183 10.72 1.89 1.62
C TYR A 183 11.97 2.75 1.87
N LEU A 184 11.83 3.81 2.65
CA LEU A 184 12.94 4.69 3.00
C LEU A 184 14.02 3.94 3.80
N ALA A 185 13.65 3.12 4.79
CA ALA A 185 14.57 2.28 5.54
C ALA A 185 15.32 1.29 4.62
N LYS A 186 14.62 0.66 3.68
CA LYS A 186 15.23 -0.24 2.70
C LYS A 186 16.21 0.48 1.76
N ARG A 187 15.91 1.71 1.37
CA ARG A 187 16.78 2.55 0.54
C ARG A 187 18.03 2.95 1.31
N LEU A 188 17.89 3.46 2.54
CA LEU A 188 19.00 3.85 3.40
C LEU A 188 19.91 2.67 3.78
N SER A 189 19.37 1.45 3.87
CA SER A 189 20.17 0.24 4.09
C SER A 189 21.06 -0.14 2.90
N ARG A 190 20.79 0.39 1.70
CA ARG A 190 21.50 0.06 0.46
C ARG A 190 22.44 1.18 0.01
N THR A 191 22.15 2.41 0.40
CA THR A 191 22.93 3.59 0.02
C THR A 191 23.96 3.85 1.11
N SER A 192 25.25 3.85 0.75
CA SER A 192 26.29 4.39 1.63
C SER A 192 26.07 5.90 1.77
N LEU A 193 25.96 6.37 3.01
CA LEU A 193 25.63 7.75 3.34
C LEU A 193 26.90 8.46 3.81
N MET A 194 27.31 9.53 3.13
CA MET A 194 28.45 10.37 3.56
C MET A 194 29.75 9.59 3.88
N GLY A 195 30.06 8.56 3.09
CA GLY A 195 31.24 7.72 3.32
C GLY A 195 31.13 6.75 4.49
N LEU A 196 29.98 6.69 5.17
CA LEU A 196 29.69 5.68 6.18
C LEU A 196 29.32 4.34 5.51
N PRO A 197 29.72 3.20 6.08
CA PRO A 197 29.34 1.89 5.57
C PRO A 197 27.81 1.73 5.58
N ALA A 198 27.30 0.93 4.63
CA ALA A 198 25.88 0.60 4.57
C ALA A 198 25.49 -0.15 5.87
N THR A 199 24.72 0.52 6.72
CA THR A 199 24.21 -0.03 7.98
C THR A 199 22.78 -0.51 7.80
N PRO A 200 22.31 -1.52 8.55
CA PRO A 200 20.94 -1.98 8.45
C PRO A 200 19.96 -0.98 9.09
N TRP A 201 19.15 -0.31 8.27
CA TRP A 201 18.13 0.62 8.73
C TRP A 201 16.80 -0.07 8.99
N LYS A 202 16.20 0.21 10.15
CA LYS A 202 14.84 -0.20 10.54
C LYS A 202 13.89 1.00 10.50
N THR A 203 12.59 0.74 10.41
CA THR A 203 11.54 1.79 10.37
C THR A 203 11.59 2.74 11.57
N HIS A 204 11.90 2.23 12.77
CA HIS A 204 12.02 3.07 13.96
C HIS A 204 13.25 4.02 13.91
N HIS A 205 14.36 3.63 13.28
CA HIS A 205 15.51 4.53 13.07
C HIS A 205 15.12 5.68 12.15
N VAL A 206 14.35 5.39 11.09
CA VAL A 206 13.84 6.41 10.18
C VAL A 206 12.83 7.32 10.88
N ARG A 207 11.94 6.76 11.70
CA ARG A 207 10.99 7.55 12.50
C ARG A 207 11.71 8.50 13.46
N ALA A 208 12.74 8.02 14.15
CA ALA A 208 13.56 8.83 15.05
C ALA A 208 14.30 9.96 14.30
N LEU A 209 14.88 9.63 13.14
CA LEU A 209 15.53 10.61 12.26
C LEU A 209 14.55 11.72 11.83
N LEU A 210 13.36 11.34 11.36
CA LEU A 210 12.34 12.30 10.90
C LEU A 210 11.78 13.15 12.06
N ALA A 211 11.53 12.53 13.21
CA ALA A 211 11.04 13.21 14.41
C ALA A 211 12.02 14.28 14.92
N ARG A 212 13.33 13.97 14.93
CA ARG A 212 14.38 14.93 15.29
C ARG A 212 14.37 16.18 14.40
N HIS A 213 14.04 15.99 13.14
CA HIS A 213 14.00 17.01 12.11
C HIS A 213 12.62 17.70 12.01
N GLY A 214 11.68 17.39 12.90
CA GLY A 214 10.33 17.96 12.89
C GLY A 214 9.44 17.51 11.73
N VAL A 215 9.84 16.47 10.99
CA VAL A 215 9.06 15.93 9.87
C VAL A 215 7.98 14.99 10.41
N ARG A 216 6.73 15.31 10.13
CA ARG A 216 5.58 14.54 10.62
C ARG A 216 5.47 13.21 9.86
N VAL A 217 5.30 12.13 10.62
CA VAL A 217 4.99 10.80 10.11
C VAL A 217 3.52 10.52 10.35
N ARG A 218 2.79 10.11 9.31
CA ARG A 218 1.36 9.81 9.37
C ARG A 218 1.09 8.36 9.02
N ASP A 219 0.02 7.81 9.57
CA ASP A 219 -0.51 6.52 9.16
C ASP A 219 -1.34 6.65 7.88
N GLY A 220 -1.48 5.54 7.15
CA GLY A 220 -2.41 5.48 6.01
C GLY A 220 -1.91 6.11 4.71
N VAL A 221 -0.62 6.41 4.57
CA VAL A 221 -0.04 6.90 3.31
C VAL A 221 -0.23 5.85 2.22
N ARG A 222 -0.99 6.18 1.18
CA ARG A 222 -1.29 5.25 0.07
C ARG A 222 -0.30 5.48 -1.06
N VAL A 223 0.55 4.49 -1.32
CA VAL A 223 1.52 4.51 -2.43
C VAL A 223 1.22 3.32 -3.34
N PRO A 224 0.61 3.52 -4.52
CA PRO A 224 0.37 2.44 -5.46
C PRO A 224 1.66 1.65 -5.76
N PRO A 225 1.66 0.31 -5.77
CA PRO A 225 0.53 -0.63 -5.61
C PRO A 225 0.26 -1.08 -4.15
N LYS A 226 1.02 -0.57 -3.18
CA LYS A 226 0.93 -1.01 -1.78
C LYS A 226 -0.17 -0.23 -1.06
N GLY A 227 -0.98 -0.92 -0.24
CA GLY A 227 -2.01 -0.30 0.59
C GLY A 227 -1.46 0.76 1.55
N GLY A 228 -2.37 1.41 2.29
CA GLY A 228 -2.03 2.43 3.28
C GLY A 228 -1.02 1.91 4.32
N ARG A 229 0.13 2.56 4.44
CA ARG A 229 1.17 2.27 5.44
C ARG A 229 1.67 3.57 6.06
N GLU A 230 2.37 3.44 7.18
CA GLU A 230 3.07 4.55 7.80
C GLU A 230 4.06 5.20 6.82
N GLY A 231 3.98 6.52 6.69
CA GLY A 231 4.73 7.28 5.71
C GLY A 231 4.82 8.78 6.03
N VAL A 232 5.57 9.49 5.22
CA VAL A 232 5.63 10.95 5.20
C VAL A 232 4.81 11.44 4.02
N HIS A 233 3.83 12.31 4.27
CA HIS A 233 3.05 12.96 3.24
C HIS A 233 3.84 14.06 2.53
N GLN A 234 3.49 14.38 1.28
CA GLN A 234 4.19 15.41 0.51
C GLN A 234 4.14 16.78 1.20
N GLU A 235 2.99 17.13 1.81
CA GLU A 235 2.83 18.38 2.55
C GLU A 235 3.75 18.51 3.77
N ASP A 236 4.26 17.39 4.29
CA ASP A 236 5.14 17.36 5.45
C ASP A 236 6.63 17.33 5.03
N PHE A 237 6.96 17.46 3.74
CA PHE A 237 8.34 17.41 3.28
C PHE A 237 9.09 18.69 3.69
N PRO A 238 10.31 18.57 4.21
CA PRO A 238 11.15 19.74 4.41
C PRO A 238 11.46 20.40 3.04
N PRO A 239 11.59 21.74 3.00
CA PRO A 239 11.95 22.43 1.77
C PRO A 239 13.30 21.92 1.27
N LEU A 240 13.41 21.76 -0.05
CA LEU A 240 14.70 21.43 -0.67
C LEU A 240 15.71 22.54 -0.34
N PRO A 241 16.98 22.20 -0.07
CA PRO A 241 18.02 23.22 0.04
C PRO A 241 18.04 24.04 -1.26
N PRO A 242 18.29 25.36 -1.19
CA PRO A 242 18.46 26.14 -2.39
C PRO A 242 19.52 25.46 -3.25
N PRO A 243 19.33 25.39 -4.58
CA PRO A 243 20.40 24.92 -5.44
C PRO A 243 21.64 25.76 -5.08
N PRO A 244 22.83 25.15 -5.05
CA PRO A 244 24.04 25.95 -4.88
C PRO A 244 23.92 27.09 -5.87
N LEU A 245 23.98 28.32 -5.35
CA LEU A 245 24.20 29.51 -6.17
C LEU A 245 25.49 29.17 -6.90
N GLY A 246 25.36 28.58 -8.09
CA GLY A 246 26.48 28.50 -8.98
C GLY A 246 26.95 29.93 -9.04
N ASP A 247 28.26 30.13 -8.84
CA ASP A 247 28.89 31.31 -9.42
C ASP A 247 28.23 31.50 -10.78
N PRO A 248 27.70 32.71 -11.09
CA PRO A 248 27.05 32.93 -12.36
C PRO A 248 27.97 32.26 -13.36
N VAL A 249 27.45 31.30 -14.12
CA VAL A 249 28.13 30.85 -15.31
C VAL A 249 28.10 32.10 -16.17
N VAL A 250 29.04 33.01 -15.91
CA VAL A 250 29.59 33.90 -16.88
C VAL A 250 29.99 32.88 -17.91
N GLY A 251 29.14 32.76 -18.94
CA GLY A 251 29.56 32.24 -20.22
C GLY A 251 30.64 33.19 -20.71
N GLY A 252 31.78 33.18 -20.03
CA GLY A 252 33.05 33.55 -20.58
C GLY A 252 33.26 32.47 -21.60
N VAL A 253 32.79 32.75 -22.81
CA VAL A 253 33.39 32.21 -24.01
C VAL A 253 34.84 32.65 -23.92
N VAL A 254 35.66 31.85 -23.25
CA VAL A 254 37.10 31.99 -23.30
C VAL A 254 37.44 31.67 -24.74
N ALA A 255 37.66 32.72 -25.54
CA ALA A 255 38.23 32.59 -26.87
C ALA A 255 39.54 31.81 -26.72
N GLY A 256 39.52 30.51 -27.04
CA GLY A 256 40.69 29.63 -26.87
C GLY A 256 40.45 28.28 -26.21
N GLN A 257 39.25 27.92 -25.73
CA GLN A 257 38.99 26.51 -25.45
C GLN A 257 38.93 25.72 -26.77
N PRO A 258 39.75 24.67 -26.95
CA PRO A 258 39.63 23.80 -28.12
C PRO A 258 38.25 23.16 -28.09
N ASN A 259 37.47 23.47 -29.11
CA ASN A 259 36.17 22.93 -29.40
C ASN A 259 36.13 21.42 -29.09
N ASN A 260 35.12 20.98 -28.34
CA ASN A 260 34.82 19.57 -28.16
C ASN A 260 34.37 18.99 -29.52
N ASN A 261 35.36 18.68 -30.36
CA ASN A 261 35.24 18.07 -31.68
C ASN A 261 34.91 16.58 -31.55
N ASN A 262 33.91 16.21 -30.75
CA ASN A 262 33.34 14.88 -30.86
C ASN A 262 32.82 14.72 -32.30
N VAL A 263 33.47 13.83 -33.05
CA VAL A 263 33.31 13.54 -34.49
C VAL A 263 31.87 13.15 -34.89
N GLY A 264 30.93 13.09 -33.93
CA GLY A 264 29.50 12.86 -34.14
C GLY A 264 28.65 14.12 -34.35
N ASN A 265 29.16 15.34 -34.10
CA ASN A 265 28.43 16.58 -34.40
C ASN A 265 28.70 17.03 -35.83
N THR A 266 28.35 16.20 -36.81
CA THR A 266 28.12 16.73 -38.16
C THR A 266 26.90 17.66 -38.06
N PRO A 267 26.94 18.88 -38.62
CA PRO A 267 25.74 19.73 -38.65
C PRO A 267 24.64 18.90 -39.31
N SER A 268 23.60 18.59 -38.52
CA SER A 268 22.40 17.95 -39.05
C SER A 268 21.97 18.80 -40.24
N ARG A 269 21.77 18.15 -41.40
CA ARG A 269 21.41 18.78 -42.68
C ARG A 269 20.38 19.89 -42.47
N PRO A 270 20.42 20.98 -43.27
CA PRO A 270 19.43 22.04 -43.13
C PRO A 270 18.04 21.44 -43.27
N PHE A 271 17.26 21.47 -42.19
CA PHE A 271 15.84 21.18 -42.26
C PHE A 271 15.12 22.47 -42.65
N ARG A 272 14.06 22.36 -43.46
CA ARG A 272 13.18 23.48 -43.76
C ARG A 272 11.91 23.32 -42.93
N ILE A 273 11.57 24.37 -42.19
CA ILE A 273 10.28 24.48 -41.51
C ILE A 273 9.34 25.25 -42.43
N THR A 274 8.20 24.66 -42.76
CA THR A 274 7.15 25.30 -43.55
C THR A 274 5.86 25.31 -42.73
N ASP A 275 5.05 26.35 -42.84
CA ASP A 275 3.73 26.40 -42.19
C ASP A 275 2.82 25.31 -42.79
N ASP A 276 2.07 24.62 -41.92
CA ASP A 276 1.11 23.60 -42.33
C ASP A 276 -0.16 24.32 -42.86
N PRO A 277 -0.47 24.22 -44.17
CA PRO A 277 -1.60 24.93 -44.76
C PRO A 277 -2.96 24.48 -44.20
N ASP A 278 -3.03 23.26 -43.66
CA ASP A 278 -4.27 22.70 -43.12
C ASP A 278 -4.43 23.02 -41.62
N ASN A 279 -3.36 23.44 -40.94
CA ASN A 279 -3.39 23.77 -39.52
C ASN A 279 -2.33 24.81 -39.12
N PRO A 280 -2.67 26.10 -38.98
CA PRO A 280 -1.71 27.16 -38.68
C PRO A 280 -1.06 27.06 -37.29
N ALA A 281 -1.53 26.17 -36.41
CA ALA A 281 -0.89 25.89 -35.12
C ALA A 281 0.20 24.80 -35.20
N ARG A 282 0.47 24.24 -36.40
CA ARG A 282 1.49 23.22 -36.64
C ARG A 282 2.45 23.68 -37.73
N HIS A 283 3.71 23.26 -37.61
CA HIS A 283 4.71 23.44 -38.66
C HIS A 283 5.20 22.08 -39.15
N LEU A 284 5.42 21.98 -40.45
CA LEU A 284 6.01 20.79 -41.08
C LEU A 284 7.52 20.96 -41.13
N VAL A 285 8.24 19.98 -40.60
CA VAL A 285 9.70 19.93 -40.65
C VAL A 285 10.09 18.97 -41.77
N HIS A 286 10.67 19.51 -42.83
CA HIS A 286 11.18 18.74 -43.96
C HIS A 286 12.65 18.42 -43.75
N HIS A 287 12.96 17.14 -43.66
CA HIS A 287 14.34 16.65 -43.71
C HIS A 287 14.67 16.26 -45.16
N GLU A 288 15.58 16.98 -45.81
CA GLU A 288 16.07 16.61 -47.14
C GLU A 288 16.89 15.29 -47.03
N ARG A 289 16.24 14.17 -47.38
CA ARG A 289 16.93 12.89 -47.62
C ARG A 289 17.73 12.99 -48.92
N ALA A 290 18.93 12.42 -48.91
CA ALA A 290 19.75 12.23 -50.10
C ALA A 290 19.45 10.86 -50.70
#